data_AF-A0A7L5DPJ2-F1
#
_entry.id   AF-A0A7L5DPJ2-F1
#
_cell.length_a   1.000
_cell.length_b   1.000
_cell.length_c   1.000
_cell.angle_alpha   90.00
_cell.angle_beta   90.00
_cell.angle_gamma   90.00
#
_symmetry.space_group_name_H-M   'P 1'
#
loop_
_entity.id
_entity.type
_entity.pdbx_description
1 polymer ?
#
loop_
_entity_poly.entity_id
_entity_poly.type
_entity_poly.pdbx_seq_one_letter_code
_entity_poly.pdbx_strand_id
1 'polypeptide(L)'
;MLEATLDSSFNFIQVFKAVRDQSGQIIDFVWVLTNRRWQQAYGDIIGKSLLELNPAVVQTGVFARLVDVTQTGVAQTHEHYYPFEQFNGWFHQTLTKLQDGVVLTTEDITIRKQAEILQAFLLTLSDHLGQMVDDLLDVSRISQGKIQLKKKCLDLGQLVEQALESIRAVANPEVRS
;
A
#
# COMPACT_ATOMS: atom_id res chain seq x y z
N MET A 1 15.73 6.64 28.37
CA MET A 1 16.09 6.28 26.97
C MET A 1 14.98 6.62 25.99
N LEU A 2 13.69 6.39 26.32
CA LEU A 2 12.55 6.79 25.46
C LEU A 2 12.55 8.30 25.14
N GLU A 3 12.77 9.17 26.14
CA GLU A 3 12.79 10.64 25.98
C GLU A 3 13.85 11.16 25.00
N ALA A 4 15.03 10.54 24.96
CA ALA A 4 16.12 10.97 24.07
C ALA A 4 15.83 10.67 22.58
N THR A 5 15.13 9.57 22.29
CA THR A 5 14.66 9.24 20.94
C THR A 5 13.45 10.09 20.53
N LEU A 6 12.62 10.53 21.49
CA LEU A 6 11.44 11.34 21.24
C LEU A 6 11.77 12.75 20.72
N ASP A 7 12.83 13.36 21.25
CA ASP A 7 13.17 14.78 21.01
C ASP A 7 13.96 15.03 19.71
N SER A 8 14.57 14.00 19.14
CA SER A 8 15.36 14.09 17.90
C SER A 8 14.65 13.55 16.66
N SER A 9 13.49 12.92 16.83
CA SER A 9 12.74 12.34 15.71
C SER A 9 11.92 13.40 14.97
N PHE A 10 11.94 13.34 13.64
CA PHE A 10 11.01 14.10 12.79
C PHE A 10 9.57 13.54 12.82
N ASN A 11 9.38 12.35 13.41
CA ASN A 11 8.09 11.70 13.51
C ASN A 11 7.25 12.33 14.62
N PHE A 12 5.93 12.29 14.45
CA PHE A 12 5.02 12.53 15.55
C PHE A 12 5.01 11.30 16.45
N ILE A 13 5.30 11.49 17.73
CA ILE A 13 5.25 10.39 18.70
C ILE A 13 4.28 10.76 19.80
N GLN A 14 3.36 9.84 20.06
CA GLN A 14 2.30 9.99 21.03
C GLN A 14 2.24 8.75 21.91
N VAL A 15 1.85 8.94 23.16
CA VAL A 15 1.55 7.86 24.10
C VAL A 15 0.12 8.03 24.56
N PHE A 16 -0.61 6.93 24.53
CA PHE A 16 -1.99 6.83 24.94
C PHE A 16 -2.13 5.91 26.15
N LYS A 17 -3.07 6.24 27.04
CA LYS A 17 -3.56 5.33 28.08
C LYS A 17 -4.97 4.88 27.74
N ALA A 18 -5.25 3.59 27.93
CA ALA A 18 -6.59 3.04 27.69
C ALA A 18 -7.61 3.56 28.72
N VAL A 19 -8.81 3.85 28.26
CA VAL A 19 -10.00 4.12 29.08
C VAL A 19 -10.96 2.95 28.91
N ARG A 20 -11.47 2.43 30.02
CA ARG A 20 -12.31 1.23 30.05
C ARG A 20 -13.66 1.49 30.68
N ASP A 21 -14.66 0.76 30.23
CA ASP A 21 -15.96 0.69 30.90
C ASP A 21 -15.91 -0.24 32.14
N GLN A 22 -17.06 -0.46 32.78
CA GLN A 22 -17.20 -1.34 33.94
C GLN A 22 -16.93 -2.82 33.62
N SER A 23 -17.04 -3.23 32.35
CA SER A 23 -16.77 -4.58 31.88
C SER A 23 -15.28 -4.82 31.59
N GLY A 24 -14.46 -3.77 31.61
CA GLY A 24 -13.04 -3.82 31.27
C GLY A 24 -12.76 -3.67 29.77
N GLN A 25 -13.79 -3.42 28.95
CA GLN A 25 -13.64 -3.15 27.52
C GLN A 25 -13.00 -1.78 27.32
N ILE A 26 -12.02 -1.68 26.42
CA ILE A 26 -11.43 -0.39 26.04
C ILE A 26 -12.45 0.37 25.20
N ILE A 27 -12.90 1.52 25.70
CA ILE A 27 -13.90 2.37 25.04
C ILE A 27 -13.29 3.65 24.46
N ASP A 28 -12.11 4.05 24.93
CA ASP A 28 -11.42 5.25 24.47
C ASP A 28 -9.92 5.20 24.85
N PHE A 29 -9.16 6.20 24.40
CA PHE A 29 -7.79 6.46 24.80
C PHE A 29 -7.61 7.94 25.16
N VAL A 30 -6.71 8.22 26.10
CA VAL A 30 -6.31 9.60 26.44
C VAL A 30 -4.84 9.81 26.16
N TRP A 31 -4.48 10.98 25.61
CA TRP A 31 -3.07 11.33 25.42
C TRP A 31 -2.39 11.55 26.77
N VAL A 32 -1.27 10.87 27.00
CA VAL A 32 -0.45 11.04 28.20
C VAL A 32 0.93 11.62 27.89
N LEU A 33 1.40 11.50 26.65
CA LEU A 33 2.62 12.15 26.18
C LEU A 33 2.53 12.45 24.69
N THR A 34 3.11 13.57 24.29
CA THR A 34 3.38 13.93 22.89
C THR A 34 4.81 14.48 22.81
N ASN A 35 5.52 14.20 21.73
CA ASN A 35 6.87 14.75 21.56
C ASN A 35 6.86 16.22 21.12
N ARG A 36 8.02 16.88 21.15
CA ARG A 36 8.17 18.29 20.74
C ARG A 36 7.62 18.56 19.34
N ARG A 37 7.81 17.61 18.41
CA ARG A 37 7.32 17.72 17.04
C ARG A 37 5.80 17.90 16.98
N TRP A 38 5.06 17.14 17.79
CA TRP A 38 3.61 17.32 17.94
C TRP A 38 3.26 18.69 18.49
N GLN A 39 3.85 19.05 19.63
CA GLN A 39 3.52 20.28 20.35
C GLN A 39 3.73 21.53 19.50
N GLN A 40 4.77 21.55 18.66
CA GLN A 40 5.02 22.64 17.73
C GLN A 40 3.97 22.75 16.61
N ALA A 41 3.44 21.62 16.15
CA ALA A 41 2.50 21.59 15.03
C ALA A 41 1.04 21.80 15.47
N TYR A 42 0.64 21.18 16.58
CA TYR A 42 -0.77 21.05 16.98
C TYR A 42 -1.05 21.48 18.43
N GLY A 43 -0.03 21.90 19.17
CA GLY A 43 -0.18 22.34 20.56
C GLY A 43 -0.41 21.20 21.55
N ASP A 44 -0.91 21.57 22.73
CA ASP A 44 -1.10 20.65 23.85
C ASP A 44 -2.49 19.98 23.84
N ILE A 45 -2.46 18.66 23.95
CA ILE A 45 -3.62 17.78 23.98
C ILE A 45 -3.55 16.73 25.09
N ILE A 46 -2.56 16.83 25.99
CA ILE A 46 -2.42 15.88 27.10
C ILE A 46 -3.70 15.88 27.95
N GLY A 47 -4.17 14.69 28.29
CA GLY A 47 -5.39 14.45 29.06
C GLY A 47 -6.69 14.46 28.24
N LYS A 48 -6.66 14.84 26.95
CA LYS A 48 -7.86 14.87 26.10
C LYS A 48 -8.21 13.47 25.56
N SER A 49 -9.49 13.27 25.24
CA SER A 49 -10.03 12.05 24.64
C SER A 49 -9.65 11.93 23.15
N LEU A 50 -9.18 10.75 22.76
CA LEU A 50 -8.86 10.43 21.37
C LEU A 50 -10.11 10.48 20.49
N LEU A 51 -11.20 9.86 20.94
CA LEU A 51 -12.43 9.80 20.15
C LEU A 51 -13.14 11.14 20.05
N GLU A 52 -12.99 12.05 21.01
CA GLU A 52 -13.52 13.41 20.92
C GLU A 52 -12.77 14.26 19.89
N LEU A 53 -11.43 14.17 19.85
CA LEU A 53 -10.62 15.01 18.96
C LEU A 53 -10.43 14.42 17.57
N ASN A 54 -10.27 13.10 17.46
CA ASN A 54 -9.97 12.41 16.22
C ASN A 54 -10.97 11.26 15.99
N PRO A 55 -12.28 11.53 15.81
CA PRO A 55 -13.30 10.49 15.66
C PRO A 55 -13.09 9.59 14.43
N ALA A 56 -12.44 10.08 13.37
CA ALA A 56 -12.22 9.28 12.16
C ALA A 56 -11.27 8.07 12.37
N VAL A 57 -10.57 7.98 13.50
CA VAL A 57 -9.78 6.79 13.86
C VAL A 57 -10.61 5.51 13.97
N VAL A 58 -11.93 5.63 14.23
CA VAL A 58 -12.85 4.48 14.26
C VAL A 58 -13.06 3.94 12.85
N GLN A 59 -13.49 4.78 11.91
CA GLN A 59 -13.82 4.36 10.54
C GLN A 59 -12.57 3.97 9.72
N THR A 60 -11.41 4.53 10.03
CA THR A 60 -10.13 4.17 9.38
C THR A 60 -9.48 2.91 10.00
N GLY A 61 -10.09 2.37 11.08
CA GLY A 61 -9.62 1.18 11.78
C GLY A 61 -8.39 1.40 12.67
N VAL A 62 -7.87 2.63 12.79
CA VAL A 62 -6.75 2.96 13.67
C VAL A 62 -7.10 2.67 15.14
N PHE A 63 -8.33 2.97 15.56
CA PHE A 63 -8.81 2.66 16.91
C PHE A 63 -8.78 1.16 17.20
N ALA A 64 -9.25 0.34 16.26
CA ALA A 64 -9.24 -1.12 16.42
C ALA A 64 -7.82 -1.66 16.57
N ARG A 65 -6.84 -1.10 15.84
CA ARG A 65 -5.41 -1.45 16.00
C ARG A 65 -4.86 -1.01 17.35
N LEU A 66 -5.20 0.18 17.84
CA LEU A 66 -4.82 0.63 19.18
C LEU A 66 -5.33 -0.34 20.26
N VAL A 67 -6.60 -0.76 20.17
CA VAL A 67 -7.20 -1.75 21.08
C VAL A 67 -6.46 -3.09 20.99
N ASP A 68 -6.28 -3.61 19.78
CA ASP A 68 -5.63 -4.91 19.56
C ASP A 68 -4.20 -4.94 20.12
N VAL A 69 -3.36 -3.95 19.79
CA VAL A 69 -1.99 -3.86 20.31
C VAL A 69 -1.99 -3.69 21.82
N THR A 70 -2.91 -2.92 22.39
CA THR A 70 -3.02 -2.75 23.85
C THR A 70 -3.37 -4.08 24.53
N GLN A 71 -4.22 -4.90 23.92
CA GLN A 71 -4.65 -6.18 24.49
C GLN A 71 -3.60 -7.29 24.28
N THR A 72 -3.14 -7.47 23.05
CA THR A 72 -2.25 -8.58 22.65
C THR A 72 -0.78 -8.31 22.95
N GLY A 73 -0.35 -7.05 22.93
CA GLY A 73 1.06 -6.66 23.01
C GLY A 73 1.85 -6.88 21.73
N VAL A 74 1.23 -7.40 20.65
CA VAL A 74 1.90 -7.61 19.36
C VAL A 74 2.02 -6.27 18.65
N ALA A 75 3.25 -5.86 18.32
CA ALA A 75 3.47 -4.61 17.60
C ALA A 75 2.89 -4.66 16.18
N GLN A 76 2.33 -3.55 15.72
CA GLN A 76 1.79 -3.42 14.36
C GLN A 76 2.42 -2.23 13.63
N THR A 77 2.65 -2.40 12.33
CA THR A 77 3.01 -1.31 11.43
C THR A 77 2.11 -1.31 10.20
N HIS A 78 1.75 -0.12 9.71
CA HIS A 78 0.98 0.02 8.49
C HIS A 78 1.17 1.39 7.84
N GLU A 79 0.96 1.44 6.53
CA GLU A 79 0.83 2.67 5.76
C GLU A 79 -0.64 2.88 5.39
N HIS A 80 -1.15 4.10 5.54
CA HIS A 80 -2.49 4.43 5.06
C HIS A 80 -2.62 5.92 4.74
N TYR A 81 -3.58 6.24 3.87
CA TYR A 81 -3.99 7.61 3.60
C TYR A 81 -5.02 8.07 4.64
N TYR A 82 -4.79 9.23 5.25
CA TYR A 82 -5.65 9.80 6.28
C TYR A 82 -5.99 11.27 5.97
N PRO A 83 -7.19 11.54 5.42
CA PRO A 83 -7.65 12.89 5.06
C PRO A 83 -8.68 13.46 6.06
N PHE A 84 -8.40 13.37 7.36
CA PHE A 84 -9.34 13.81 8.40
C PHE A 84 -8.68 14.69 9.47
N GLU A 85 -9.52 15.48 10.14
CA GLU A 85 -9.17 16.38 11.23
C GLU A 85 -7.95 17.29 10.93
N GLN A 86 -6.82 17.10 11.60
CA GLN A 86 -5.60 17.88 11.45
C GLN A 86 -4.63 17.33 10.40
N PHE A 87 -4.98 16.24 9.71
CA PHE A 87 -4.10 15.52 8.80
C PHE A 87 -4.68 15.41 7.39
N ASN A 88 -3.80 15.48 6.40
CA ASN A 88 -4.13 15.18 5.01
C ASN A 88 -2.90 14.64 4.29
N GLY A 89 -2.72 13.32 4.31
CA GLY A 89 -1.52 12.71 3.78
C GLY A 89 -1.47 11.20 3.90
N TRP A 90 -0.38 10.64 3.38
CA TRP A 90 -0.02 9.25 3.62
C TRP A 90 0.87 9.15 4.84
N PHE A 91 0.52 8.23 5.74
CA PHE A 91 1.22 8.05 7.00
C PHE A 91 1.71 6.62 7.15
N HIS A 92 2.96 6.49 7.59
CA HIS A 92 3.51 5.24 8.08
C HIS A 92 3.44 5.26 9.62
N GLN A 93 2.70 4.30 10.17
CA GLN A 93 2.39 4.26 11.60
C GLN A 93 2.87 2.97 12.23
N THR A 94 3.59 3.10 13.34
CA THR A 94 4.03 2.00 14.19
C THR A 94 3.37 2.11 15.56
N LEU A 95 2.71 1.03 15.97
CA LEU A 95 2.04 0.87 17.25
C LEU A 95 2.76 -0.16 18.11
N THR A 96 3.12 0.22 19.33
CA THR A 96 3.73 -0.69 20.31
C THR A 96 3.05 -0.54 21.67
N LYS A 97 2.83 -1.66 22.37
CA LYS A 97 2.25 -1.63 23.71
C LYS A 97 3.22 -0.99 24.71
N LEU A 98 2.67 -0.13 25.57
CA LEU A 98 3.38 0.43 26.71
C LEU A 98 2.46 0.40 27.94
N GLN A 99 2.75 -0.53 28.86
CA GLN A 99 1.92 -0.76 30.05
C GLN A 99 0.44 -0.99 29.68
N ASP A 100 -0.50 -0.23 30.26
CA ASP A 100 -1.94 -0.24 29.94
C ASP A 100 -2.30 0.81 28.87
N GLY A 101 -1.46 0.85 27.83
CA GLY A 101 -1.49 1.87 26.80
C GLY A 101 -0.65 1.50 25.60
N VAL A 102 -0.46 2.47 24.71
CA VAL A 102 0.21 2.28 23.41
C VAL A 102 0.99 3.52 23.03
N VAL A 103 2.15 3.29 22.42
CA VAL A 103 2.94 4.30 21.73
C VAL A 103 2.56 4.26 20.26
N LEU A 104 2.20 5.40 19.70
CA LEU A 104 1.99 5.60 18.28
C LEU A 104 3.09 6.50 17.74
N THR A 105 3.90 5.94 16.83
CA THR A 105 4.85 6.72 16.02
C THR A 105 4.25 6.91 14.64
N THR A 106 4.13 8.15 14.18
CA THR A 106 3.58 8.52 12.88
C THR A 106 4.62 9.29 12.08
N GLU A 107 4.95 8.76 10.92
CA GLU A 107 5.80 9.38 9.91
C GLU A 107 4.92 9.82 8.73
N ASP A 108 5.09 11.06 8.27
CA ASP A 108 4.45 11.53 7.04
C ASP A 108 5.28 11.07 5.83
N ILE A 109 4.69 10.22 5.02
CA ILE A 109 5.31 9.61 3.84
C ILE A 109 4.68 10.13 2.54
N THR A 110 3.93 11.23 2.60
CA THR A 110 3.18 11.79 1.45
C THR A 110 4.10 12.08 0.28
N ILE A 111 5.24 12.73 0.53
CA ILE A 111 6.23 13.04 -0.52
C ILE A 111 6.80 11.74 -1.12
N ARG A 112 7.13 10.75 -0.28
CA ARG A 112 7.63 9.45 -0.73
C ARG A 112 6.60 8.75 -1.62
N LYS A 113 5.33 8.70 -1.21
CA LYS A 113 4.23 8.11 -1.98
C LYS A 113 3.98 8.84 -3.29
N GLN A 114 4.04 10.17 -3.31
CA GLN A 114 3.90 10.95 -4.55
C GLN A 114 5.03 10.66 -5.54
N ALA A 115 6.27 10.52 -5.05
CA ALA A 115 7.41 10.16 -5.89
C ALA A 115 7.27 8.74 -6.45
N GLU A 116 6.84 7.77 -5.64
CA GLU A 116 6.57 6.38 -6.08
C GLU A 116 5.50 6.34 -7.17
N ILE A 117 4.37 7.04 -6.97
CA ILE A 117 3.28 7.12 -7.94
C ILE A 117 3.76 7.78 -9.24
N LEU A 118 4.48 8.89 -9.16
CA LEU A 118 5.01 9.58 -10.33
C LEU A 118 6.01 8.70 -11.09
N GLN A 119 6.89 7.98 -10.38
CA GLN A 119 7.85 7.07 -11.00
C GLN A 119 7.14 5.92 -11.72
N ALA A 120 6.16 5.28 -11.08
CA ALA A 120 5.38 4.22 -11.70
C ALA A 120 4.65 4.72 -12.96
N PHE A 121 4.07 5.92 -12.90
CA PHE A 121 3.42 6.55 -14.05
C PHE A 121 4.39 6.79 -15.22
N LEU A 122 5.60 7.30 -14.94
CA LEU A 122 6.61 7.55 -15.97
C LEU A 122 7.07 6.26 -16.66
N LEU A 123 7.23 5.16 -15.90
CA LEU A 123 7.59 3.86 -16.46
C LEU A 123 6.50 3.35 -17.40
N THR A 124 5.23 3.36 -16.96
CA THR A 124 4.10 2.95 -17.80
C THR A 124 3.98 3.80 -19.07
N LEU A 125 4.24 5.11 -18.97
CA LEU A 125 4.23 5.99 -20.14
C LEU A 125 5.35 5.63 -21.14
N SER A 126 6.55 5.36 -20.64
CA SER A 126 7.69 4.95 -21.48
C SER A 126 7.41 3.65 -22.24
N ASP A 127 6.82 2.66 -21.58
CA ASP A 127 6.47 1.38 -22.19
C ASP A 127 5.42 1.57 -23.30
N HIS A 128 4.41 2.41 -23.05
CA HIS A 128 3.38 2.69 -24.04
C HIS A 128 3.94 3.40 -25.28
N LEU A 129 4.86 4.35 -25.11
CA LEU A 129 5.55 5.00 -26.23
C LEU A 129 6.41 4.01 -27.03
N GLY A 130 7.09 3.08 -26.36
CA GLY A 130 7.84 2.02 -27.03
C GLY A 130 6.96 1.18 -27.95
N GLN A 131 5.81 0.72 -27.44
CA GLN A 131 4.85 -0.05 -28.24
C GLN A 131 4.33 0.73 -29.45
N MET A 132 3.99 2.01 -29.28
CA MET A 132 3.51 2.83 -30.39
C MET A 132 4.57 3.05 -31.48
N VAL A 133 5.85 3.16 -31.10
CA VAL A 133 6.96 3.28 -32.06
C VAL A 133 7.11 1.99 -32.86
N ASP A 134 7.08 0.83 -32.21
CA ASP A 134 7.15 -0.48 -32.87
C ASP A 134 5.97 -0.68 -33.84
N ASP A 135 4.75 -0.37 -33.40
CA ASP A 135 3.56 -0.43 -34.25
C ASP A 135 3.70 0.45 -35.50
N LEU A 136 4.24 1.66 -35.36
CA LEU A 136 4.48 2.57 -36.49
C LEU A 136 5.56 2.04 -37.44
N LEU A 137 6.63 1.42 -36.91
CA LEU A 137 7.66 0.79 -37.73
C LEU A 137 7.08 -0.38 -38.54
N ASP A 138 6.20 -1.17 -37.94
CA ASP A 138 5.53 -2.27 -38.64
C ASP A 138 4.59 -1.76 -39.72
N VAL A 139 3.78 -0.74 -39.45
CA VAL A 139 2.94 -0.08 -40.48
C VAL A 139 3.80 0.51 -41.60
N SER A 140 4.94 1.12 -41.28
CA SER A 140 5.88 1.64 -42.27
C SER A 140 6.44 0.51 -43.16
N ARG A 141 6.85 -0.62 -42.58
CA ARG A 141 7.31 -1.81 -43.32
C ARG A 141 6.21 -2.38 -44.23
N ILE A 142 4.96 -2.41 -43.77
CA ILE A 142 3.79 -2.82 -44.57
C ILE A 142 3.59 -1.87 -45.75
N SER A 143 3.52 -0.56 -45.50
CA SER A 143 3.22 0.46 -46.53
C SER A 143 4.30 0.56 -47.62
N GLN A 144 5.57 0.30 -47.27
CA GLN A 144 6.69 0.27 -48.21
C GLN A 144 6.79 -1.07 -48.97
N GLY A 145 5.89 -2.03 -48.73
CA GLY A 145 5.90 -3.34 -49.38
C GLY A 145 7.13 -4.18 -49.05
N LYS A 146 7.90 -3.83 -48.00
CA LYS A 146 9.12 -4.56 -47.60
C LYS A 146 8.83 -5.88 -46.90
N ILE A 147 7.58 -6.12 -46.52
CA ILE A 147 7.15 -7.43 -46.02
C ILE A 147 7.07 -8.41 -47.19
N GLN A 148 8.08 -9.25 -47.32
CA GLN A 148 8.08 -10.37 -48.26
C GLN A 148 7.29 -11.54 -47.67
N LEU A 149 6.03 -11.67 -48.08
CA LEU A 149 5.24 -12.88 -47.82
C LEU A 149 5.78 -14.02 -48.69
N LYS A 150 6.52 -14.95 -48.08
CA LYS A 150 6.96 -16.18 -48.75
C LYS A 150 5.77 -17.12 -48.96
N LYS A 151 5.12 -17.04 -50.13
CA LYS A 151 4.10 -17.99 -50.53
C LYS A 151 4.77 -19.33 -50.87
N LYS A 152 4.48 -20.37 -50.09
CA LYS A 152 4.92 -21.74 -50.36
C LYS A 152 3.69 -22.58 -50.70
N CYS A 153 3.77 -23.47 -51.69
CA CYS A 153 2.73 -24.50 -51.86
C CYS A 153 2.71 -25.36 -50.60
N LEU A 154 1.56 -25.36 -49.94
CA LEU A 154 1.32 -26.14 -48.74
C LEU A 154 0.54 -27.39 -49.13
N ASP A 155 1.01 -28.54 -48.67
CA ASP A 155 0.23 -29.78 -48.77
C ASP A 155 -0.89 -29.73 -47.73
N LEU A 156 -2.12 -29.53 -48.20
CA LEU A 156 -3.30 -29.45 -47.36
C LEU A 156 -3.55 -30.76 -46.60
N GLY A 157 -3.20 -31.92 -47.17
CA GLY A 157 -3.34 -33.20 -46.51
C GLY A 157 -2.42 -33.29 -45.30
N GLN A 158 -1.14 -32.95 -45.48
CA GLN A 158 -0.15 -32.94 -44.39
C GLN A 158 -0.51 -31.92 -43.29
N LEU A 159 -1.03 -30.75 -43.67
CA LEU A 159 -1.47 -29.72 -42.73
C LEU A 159 -2.67 -30.15 -41.89
N VAL A 160 -3.65 -30.81 -42.51
CA VAL A 160 -4.82 -31.32 -41.80
C VAL A 160 -4.43 -32.44 -40.84
N GLU A 161 -3.53 -33.35 -41.24
CA GLU A 161 -2.98 -34.37 -40.34
C GLU A 161 -2.26 -33.74 -39.13
N GLN A 162 -1.35 -32.79 -39.36
CA GLN A 162 -0.63 -32.09 -38.29
C GLN A 162 -1.56 -31.32 -37.34
N ALA A 163 -2.60 -30.68 -37.88
CA ALA A 163 -3.60 -29.99 -37.08
C ALA A 163 -4.44 -30.96 -36.25
N LEU A 164 -4.86 -32.09 -36.83
CA LEU A 164 -5.58 -33.14 -36.12
C LEU A 164 -4.74 -33.79 -35.04
N GLU A 165 -3.45 -34.03 -35.27
CA GLU A 165 -2.50 -34.51 -34.26
C GLU A 165 -2.33 -33.51 -33.11
N SER A 166 -2.18 -32.23 -33.43
CA SER A 166 -2.07 -31.17 -32.40
C SER A 166 -3.33 -31.06 -31.56
N ILE A 167 -4.51 -31.12 -32.19
CA ILE A 167 -5.81 -31.09 -31.49
C ILE A 167 -6.00 -32.35 -30.65
N ARG A 168 -5.61 -33.54 -31.14
CA ARG A 168 -5.66 -34.80 -30.39
C ARG A 168 -4.70 -34.80 -29.20
N ALA A 169 -3.50 -34.25 -29.35
CA ALA A 169 -2.52 -34.09 -28.27
C ALA A 169 -3.04 -33.18 -27.15
N VAL A 170 -3.84 -32.17 -27.51
CA VAL A 170 -4.52 -31.29 -26.54
C VAL A 170 -5.77 -31.95 -25.94
N ALA A 171 -6.48 -32.77 -26.72
CA ALA A 171 -7.72 -33.43 -26.30
C ALA A 171 -7.52 -34.72 -25.48
N ASN A 172 -6.34 -35.36 -25.53
CA ASN A 172 -6.04 -36.57 -24.76
C ASN A 172 -4.68 -36.44 -24.02
N PRO A 173 -4.66 -35.86 -22.80
CA PRO A 173 -3.42 -35.68 -22.03
C PRO A 173 -2.89 -36.97 -21.36
N GLU A 174 -3.62 -38.10 -21.42
CA GLU A 174 -3.25 -39.34 -20.72
C GLU A 174 -2.75 -40.46 -21.65
N VAL A 175 -1.59 -40.28 -22.28
CA VAL A 175 -0.68 -41.41 -22.56
C VAL A 175 0.77 -40.91 -22.48
N ARG A 176 1.22 -40.66 -21.25
CA ARG A 176 2.65 -40.63 -20.91
C ARG A 176 2.84 -41.45 -19.64
N SER A 177 2.95 -42.76 -19.82
CA SER A 177 3.59 -43.69 -18.90
C SER A 177 4.78 -44.32 -19.62
#